data_AF-A0A7V3QKU5-F1
#
_entry.id   AF-A0A7V3QKU5-F1
#
_cell.length_a   1.000
_cell.length_b   1.000
_cell.length_c   1.000
_cell.angle_alpha   90.00
_cell.angle_beta   90.00
_cell.angle_gamma   90.00
#
_symmetry.space_group_name_H-M   'P 1'
#
loop_
_entity.id
_entity.type
_entity.pdbx_description
1 polymer ?
#
loop_
_entity_poly.entity_id
_entity_poly.type
_entity_poly.pdbx_seq_one_letter_code
_entity_poly.pdbx_strand_id
1 'polypeptide(L)'
;MKLDGKTIYAQSSDIKSRTYLEYRRNMKKKAIAELEVLEWLENKLKELYPRKLVKVYKSGGDKFLWFLRKGGVSREPDFIAEVDDKKIEFEFQYAEKGDLDFYDFKVSKVARKKGNKREPIENKFFVYIHKPLLKYAIFKPEWIIENGEYGMVEAWRSYAFRVPKEKFERLLKPDDTLKTLCQRIDAKNFILNFQHALIDINKDKLSYLLQGVIDENKIVKIIPKDLDSFFKVCLILDNLNKIPRNANLWLIYILSYISENICLEDISKIIYCIDFLYSKIELQRNEITQLVIKIKELKRIIDNLYQPDGSYRSSLTSSPLDETRYALFSISLLEDLIQDMIFYYSIPSKDLKPISKIYENIPDIEKTYKLIRQ
;
A
#
# COMPACT_ATOMS: atom_id res chain seq x y z
N MET A 1 -18.29 -3.00 17.53
CA MET A 1 -18.00 -1.59 17.20
C MET A 1 -18.83 -1.20 15.97
N LYS A 2 -19.54 -0.07 15.98
CA LYS A 2 -20.22 0.45 14.77
C LYS A 2 -19.13 0.85 13.77
N LEU A 3 -19.11 0.24 12.58
CA LEU A 3 -18.18 0.61 11.51
C LEU A 3 -18.46 2.06 11.10
N ASP A 4 -17.42 2.87 10.94
CA ASP A 4 -17.60 4.25 10.49
C ASP A 4 -18.03 4.29 9.01
N GLY A 5 -18.66 5.38 8.58
CA GLY A 5 -19.19 5.52 7.21
C GLY A 5 -18.14 5.42 6.10
N LYS A 6 -16.88 5.76 6.37
CA LYS A 6 -15.76 5.61 5.43
C LYS A 6 -15.32 4.16 5.32
N THR A 7 -15.29 3.43 6.44
CA THR A 7 -15.07 1.98 6.48
C THR A 7 -16.20 1.23 5.77
N ILE A 8 -17.46 1.64 5.97
CA ILE A 8 -18.62 1.08 5.27
C ILE A 8 -18.55 1.34 3.76
N TYR A 9 -18.13 2.53 3.32
CA TYR A 9 -17.96 2.85 1.90
C TYR A 9 -16.81 2.05 1.24
N ALA A 10 -15.69 1.91 1.96
CA ALA A 10 -14.59 1.05 1.53
C ALA A 10 -15.00 -0.43 1.49
N GLN A 11 -15.97 -0.88 2.28
CA GLN A 11 -16.48 -2.26 2.22
C GLN A 11 -17.63 -2.45 1.22
N SER A 12 -18.36 -1.38 0.86
CA SER A 12 -19.55 -1.45 0.00
C SER A 12 -19.28 -1.21 -1.49
N SER A 13 -18.10 -0.71 -1.86
CA SER A 13 -17.68 -0.52 -3.25
C SER A 13 -16.97 -1.78 -3.79
N ASP A 14 -17.61 -2.60 -4.63
CA ASP A 14 -17.03 -3.77 -5.34
C ASP A 14 -16.20 -4.81 -4.51
N ILE A 15 -16.19 -4.70 -3.19
CA ILE A 15 -15.26 -5.39 -2.27
C ILE A 15 -15.87 -6.61 -1.59
N LYS A 16 -17.13 -6.94 -1.88
CA LYS A 16 -17.86 -8.05 -1.23
C LYS A 16 -17.23 -9.45 -1.44
N SER A 17 -16.36 -9.63 -2.42
CA SER A 17 -15.68 -10.92 -2.69
C SER A 17 -14.17 -10.91 -2.39
N ARG A 18 -13.59 -9.80 -1.94
CA ARG A 18 -12.13 -9.66 -1.77
C ARG A 18 -11.72 -9.80 -0.31
N THR A 19 -10.62 -10.48 -0.03
CA THR A 19 -10.03 -10.42 1.31
C THR A 19 -9.39 -9.05 1.55
N TYR A 20 -9.29 -8.67 2.82
CA TYR A 20 -8.74 -7.38 3.23
C TYR A 20 -7.32 -7.13 2.68
N LEU A 21 -6.51 -8.18 2.59
CA LEU A 21 -5.14 -8.12 2.04
C LEU A 21 -5.12 -7.90 0.52
N GLU A 22 -6.08 -8.44 -0.24
CA GLU A 22 -6.18 -8.21 -1.70
C GLU A 22 -6.50 -6.76 -2.03
N TYR A 23 -7.39 -6.15 -1.25
CA TYR A 23 -7.64 -4.71 -1.34
C TYR A 23 -6.36 -3.91 -1.02
N ARG A 24 -5.64 -4.30 0.05
CA ARG A 24 -4.37 -3.66 0.43
C ARG A 24 -3.33 -3.75 -0.68
N ARG A 25 -3.24 -4.85 -1.42
CA ARG A 25 -2.36 -5.00 -2.60
C ARG A 25 -2.60 -3.90 -3.63
N ASN A 26 -3.86 -3.70 -4.03
CA ASN A 26 -4.18 -2.71 -5.06
C ASN A 26 -3.86 -1.29 -4.59
N MET A 27 -4.12 -0.99 -3.32
CA MET A 27 -3.79 0.31 -2.74
C MET A 27 -2.28 0.52 -2.60
N LYS A 28 -1.53 -0.51 -2.21
CA LYS A 28 -0.06 -0.47 -2.18
C LYS A 28 0.51 -0.19 -3.56
N LYS A 29 -0.03 -0.78 -4.64
CA LYS A 29 0.40 -0.47 -6.02
C LYS A 29 0.31 1.03 -6.33
N LYS A 30 -0.80 1.69 -5.98
CA LYS A 30 -0.97 3.14 -6.16
C LYS A 30 0.04 3.92 -5.31
N ALA A 31 0.17 3.57 -4.04
CA ALA A 31 1.04 4.31 -3.13
C ALA A 31 2.53 4.11 -3.40
N ILE A 32 2.96 2.98 -3.96
CA ILE A 32 4.35 2.80 -4.42
C ILE A 32 4.68 3.94 -5.39
N ALA A 33 3.84 4.15 -6.41
CA ALA A 33 4.07 5.20 -7.38
C ALA A 33 4.08 6.59 -6.73
N GLU A 34 3.10 6.90 -5.89
CA GLU A 34 3.03 8.20 -5.21
C GLU A 34 4.23 8.50 -4.31
N LEU A 35 4.65 7.53 -3.49
CA LEU A 35 5.73 7.72 -2.55
C LEU A 35 7.09 7.81 -3.25
N GLU A 36 7.30 7.06 -4.34
CA GLU A 36 8.53 7.18 -5.13
C GLU A 36 8.60 8.51 -5.91
N VAL A 37 7.45 9.05 -6.33
CA VAL A 37 7.36 10.29 -7.10
C VAL A 37 7.62 11.55 -6.26
N LEU A 38 7.44 11.50 -4.93
CA LEU A 38 7.57 12.67 -4.04
C LEU A 38 8.87 13.46 -4.25
N GLU A 39 10.01 12.77 -4.19
CA GLU A 39 11.33 13.38 -4.31
C GLU A 39 11.56 13.97 -5.72
N TRP A 40 11.13 13.24 -6.74
CA TRP A 40 11.18 13.72 -8.13
C TRP A 40 10.31 14.97 -8.32
N LEU A 41 9.09 14.97 -7.77
CA LEU A 41 8.17 16.11 -7.86
C LEU A 41 8.73 17.33 -7.13
N GLU A 42 9.31 17.15 -5.94
CA GLU A 42 9.96 18.24 -5.20
C GLU A 42 11.09 18.87 -6.03
N ASN A 43 11.92 18.05 -6.67
CA ASN A 43 12.99 18.55 -7.55
C ASN A 43 12.42 19.32 -8.76
N LYS A 44 11.35 18.84 -9.39
CA LYS A 44 10.67 19.57 -10.47
C LYS A 44 10.05 20.87 -10.03
N LEU A 45 9.50 20.93 -8.83
CA LEU A 45 8.97 22.18 -8.29
C LEU A 45 10.09 23.18 -7.93
N LYS A 46 11.26 22.71 -7.47
CA LYS A 46 12.44 23.57 -7.27
C LYS A 46 12.93 24.17 -8.59
N GLU A 47 12.89 23.41 -9.69
CA GLU A 47 13.19 23.92 -11.03
C GLU A 47 12.16 24.97 -11.50
N LEU A 48 10.87 24.74 -11.26
CA LEU A 48 9.78 25.65 -11.64
C LEU A 48 9.69 26.92 -10.79
N TYR A 49 10.17 26.85 -9.55
CA TYR A 49 10.19 27.98 -8.61
C TYR A 49 11.61 28.26 -8.11
N PRO A 50 12.50 28.77 -8.97
CA PRO A 50 13.87 29.06 -8.58
C PRO A 50 13.91 30.04 -7.40
N ARG A 51 14.83 29.78 -6.45
CA ARG A 51 15.08 30.60 -5.25
C ARG A 51 13.96 30.60 -4.19
N LYS A 52 12.94 29.77 -4.35
CA LYS A 52 11.89 29.59 -3.32
C LYS A 52 12.18 28.38 -2.46
N LEU A 53 11.70 28.42 -1.22
CA LEU A 53 11.72 27.23 -0.38
C LEU A 53 10.58 26.31 -0.82
N VAL A 54 10.93 25.12 -1.32
CA VAL A 54 9.96 24.13 -1.80
C VAL A 54 10.04 22.89 -0.93
N LYS A 55 8.89 22.44 -0.42
CA LYS A 55 8.73 21.15 0.24
C LYS A 55 7.48 20.45 -0.28
N VAL A 56 7.56 19.16 -0.56
CA VAL A 56 6.41 18.37 -1.03
C VAL A 56 6.10 17.27 -0.04
N TYR A 57 4.81 17.12 0.26
CA TYR A 57 4.33 16.09 1.14
C TYR A 57 3.18 15.35 0.48
N LYS A 58 3.11 14.04 0.74
CA LYS A 58 1.88 13.29 0.46
C LYS A 58 0.74 13.85 1.31
N SER A 59 -0.44 13.90 0.73
CA SER A 59 -1.69 14.26 1.39
C SER A 59 -2.70 13.12 1.19
N GLY A 60 -3.88 13.18 1.79
CA GLY A 60 -4.84 12.08 1.73
C GLY A 60 -5.03 11.31 3.04
N GLY A 61 -6.19 10.67 3.16
CA GLY A 61 -6.43 9.65 4.19
C GLY A 61 -5.61 8.38 3.97
N ASP A 62 -4.99 8.25 2.81
CA ASP A 62 -4.03 7.21 2.41
C ASP A 62 -2.57 7.72 2.40
N LYS A 63 -2.31 8.89 3.00
CA LYS A 63 -0.99 9.56 3.07
C LYS A 63 0.15 8.61 3.43
N PHE A 64 -0.14 7.56 4.17
CA PHE A 64 0.88 6.64 4.64
C PHE A 64 0.51 5.14 4.44
N LEU A 65 -0.59 4.80 3.71
CA LEU A 65 -1.21 3.44 3.59
C LEU A 65 -1.85 2.81 4.87
N TRP A 66 -2.94 3.37 5.40
CA TRP A 66 -3.44 3.05 6.76
C TRP A 66 -4.86 2.53 6.71
N PHE A 67 -5.11 1.52 5.90
CA PHE A 67 -6.44 0.94 5.84
C PHE A 67 -6.78 0.09 7.08
N LEU A 68 -5.88 -0.01 8.07
CA LEU A 68 -5.85 -1.12 9.04
C LEU A 68 -6.84 -1.02 10.19
N ARG A 69 -7.24 0.18 10.60
CA ARG A 69 -8.19 0.30 11.72
C ARG A 69 -9.36 1.22 11.44
N LYS A 70 -9.13 2.38 10.82
CA LYS A 70 -10.15 3.42 10.55
C LYS A 70 -9.89 4.18 9.24
N GLY A 71 -9.10 3.58 8.34
CA GLY A 71 -8.72 4.20 7.07
C GLY A 71 -9.89 4.27 6.09
N GLY A 72 -9.91 5.32 5.28
CA GLY A 72 -10.98 5.54 4.30
C GLY A 72 -10.53 6.41 3.14
N VAL A 73 -11.21 6.29 2.01
CA VAL A 73 -10.99 7.15 0.85
C VAL A 73 -11.28 8.60 1.24
N SER A 74 -10.27 9.47 1.19
CA SER A 74 -10.47 10.92 1.36
C SER A 74 -10.66 11.61 0.01
N ARG A 75 -11.13 12.87 0.04
CA ARG A 75 -11.22 13.75 -1.14
C ARG A 75 -10.05 14.74 -1.20
N GLU A 76 -9.04 14.52 -0.38
CA GLU A 76 -7.83 15.36 -0.34
C GLU A 76 -6.97 15.08 -1.58
N PRO A 77 -6.11 16.04 -1.98
CA PRO A 77 -5.18 15.85 -3.09
C PRO A 77 -4.15 14.76 -2.77
N ASP A 78 -3.54 14.19 -3.81
CA ASP A 78 -2.49 13.17 -3.63
C ASP A 78 -1.21 13.82 -3.01
N PHE A 79 -0.89 15.07 -3.36
CA PHE A 79 0.21 15.83 -2.74
C PHE A 79 -0.16 17.28 -2.38
N ILE A 80 0.57 17.83 -1.41
CA ILE A 80 0.61 19.26 -1.10
C ILE A 80 2.05 19.72 -1.22
N ALA A 81 2.29 20.78 -2.00
CA ALA A 81 3.56 21.50 -1.99
C ALA A 81 3.44 22.80 -1.22
N GLU A 82 4.40 23.07 -0.35
CA GLU A 82 4.63 24.36 0.27
C GLU A 82 5.74 25.05 -0.52
N VAL A 83 5.38 26.15 -1.19
CA VAL A 83 6.29 26.99 -1.97
C VAL A 83 6.30 28.36 -1.29
N ASP A 84 7.35 28.61 -0.49
CA ASP A 84 7.35 29.61 0.59
C ASP A 84 6.12 29.40 1.50
N ASP A 85 5.30 30.43 1.74
CA ASP A 85 4.09 30.34 2.56
C ASP A 85 2.82 29.95 1.77
N LYS A 86 2.95 29.56 0.51
CA LYS A 86 1.81 29.17 -0.35
C LYS A 86 1.68 27.66 -0.46
N LYS A 87 0.46 27.18 -0.24
CA LYS A 87 0.09 25.77 -0.45
C LYS A 87 -0.49 25.55 -1.84
N ILE A 88 0.03 24.57 -2.53
CA ILE A 88 -0.42 24.14 -3.86
C ILE A 88 -0.83 22.68 -3.79
N GLU A 89 -2.03 22.35 -4.26
CA GLU A 89 -2.54 20.98 -4.28
C GLU A 89 -2.16 20.29 -5.60
N PHE A 90 -1.80 19.00 -5.53
CA PHE A 90 -1.48 18.19 -6.70
C PHE A 90 -2.27 16.89 -6.72
N GLU A 91 -2.85 16.59 -7.88
CA GLU A 91 -3.42 15.28 -8.20
C GLU A 91 -2.44 14.50 -9.06
N PHE A 92 -2.18 13.25 -8.71
CA PHE A 92 -1.21 12.40 -9.38
C PHE A 92 -1.89 11.38 -10.29
N GLN A 93 -1.36 11.25 -11.50
CA GLN A 93 -1.71 10.18 -12.42
C GLN A 93 -0.46 9.69 -13.16
N TYR A 94 -0.46 8.41 -13.54
CA TYR A 94 0.55 7.87 -14.43
C TYR A 94 -0.05 6.84 -15.39
N ALA A 95 0.48 6.80 -16.61
CA ALA A 95 0.12 5.80 -17.61
C ALA A 95 1.10 4.63 -17.58
N GLU A 96 0.59 3.41 -17.44
CA GLU A 96 1.38 2.18 -17.69
C GLU A 96 1.35 1.75 -19.16
N LYS A 97 0.34 2.20 -19.93
CA LYS A 97 0.13 1.89 -21.34
C LYS A 97 0.44 3.10 -22.23
N GLY A 98 0.97 2.85 -23.43
CA GLY A 98 1.32 3.91 -24.39
C GLY A 98 0.35 4.05 -25.57
N ASP A 99 -0.60 3.14 -25.68
CA ASP A 99 -1.60 3.03 -26.74
C ASP A 99 -2.97 3.53 -26.26
N LEU A 100 -3.00 4.68 -25.58
CA LEU A 100 -4.24 5.30 -25.11
C LEU A 100 -4.80 6.25 -26.18
N ASP A 101 -6.07 6.06 -26.56
CA ASP A 101 -6.79 7.00 -27.42
C ASP A 101 -7.16 8.29 -26.67
N PHE A 102 -7.44 8.15 -25.36
CA PHE A 102 -7.83 9.24 -24.47
C PHE A 102 -7.12 9.14 -23.13
N TYR A 103 -6.85 10.31 -22.57
CA TYR A 103 -6.39 10.49 -21.20
C TYR A 103 -7.57 10.99 -20.36
N ASP A 104 -8.06 10.14 -19.47
CA ASP A 104 -9.28 10.38 -18.70
C ASP A 104 -8.99 11.02 -17.33
N PHE A 105 -9.72 12.08 -16.99
CA PHE A 105 -9.60 12.81 -15.74
C PHE A 105 -10.94 12.85 -14.99
N LYS A 106 -10.92 12.38 -13.75
CA LYS A 106 -12.14 12.32 -12.93
C LYS A 106 -12.71 13.72 -12.71
N VAL A 107 -13.98 13.92 -13.04
CA VAL A 107 -14.66 15.22 -12.99
C VAL A 107 -14.53 15.88 -11.63
N SER A 108 -14.67 15.11 -10.55
CA SER A 108 -14.57 15.61 -9.17
C SER A 108 -13.18 16.13 -8.79
N LYS A 109 -12.13 15.76 -9.52
CA LYS A 109 -10.75 16.25 -9.33
C LYS A 109 -10.44 17.47 -10.20
N VAL A 110 -11.17 17.65 -11.30
CA VAL A 110 -10.94 18.74 -12.28
C VAL A 110 -11.80 19.96 -11.97
N ALA A 111 -13.09 19.78 -11.70
CA ALA A 111 -14.05 20.87 -11.66
C ALA A 111 -15.06 20.74 -10.52
N ARG A 112 -15.56 21.90 -10.04
CA ARG A 112 -16.72 22.00 -9.14
C ARG A 112 -17.94 22.40 -9.94
N LYS A 113 -19.09 21.82 -9.58
CA LYS A 113 -20.38 22.21 -10.16
C LYS A 113 -20.86 23.48 -9.46
N LYS A 114 -21.06 24.55 -10.22
CA LYS A 114 -21.64 25.82 -9.73
C LYS A 114 -22.81 26.18 -10.65
N GLY A 115 -24.03 25.96 -10.15
CA GLY A 115 -25.24 25.99 -10.97
C GLY A 115 -25.18 24.93 -12.09
N ASN A 116 -25.39 25.36 -13.34
CA ASN A 116 -25.34 24.51 -14.53
C ASN A 116 -23.95 24.44 -15.17
N LYS A 117 -22.96 25.18 -14.67
CA LYS A 117 -21.60 25.20 -15.20
C LYS A 117 -20.64 24.40 -14.32
N ARG A 118 -19.56 23.92 -14.94
CA ARG A 118 -18.43 23.30 -14.26
C ARG A 118 -17.27 24.29 -14.32
N GLU A 119 -16.85 24.76 -13.16
CA GLU A 119 -15.70 25.66 -13.03
C GLU A 119 -14.48 24.85 -12.58
N PRO A 120 -13.29 25.10 -13.16
CA PRO A 120 -12.06 24.42 -12.77
C PRO A 120 -11.72 24.69 -11.29
N ILE A 121 -11.07 23.73 -10.64
CA ILE A 121 -10.65 23.88 -9.24
C ILE A 121 -9.39 24.76 -9.19
N GLU A 122 -9.50 25.91 -8.53
CA GLU A 122 -8.37 26.83 -8.32
C GLU A 122 -7.29 26.24 -7.39
N ASN A 123 -6.05 26.73 -7.53
CA ASN A 123 -4.88 26.36 -6.71
C ASN A 123 -4.54 24.86 -6.69
N LYS A 124 -5.01 24.13 -7.72
CA LYS A 124 -4.74 22.72 -7.94
C LYS A 124 -3.98 22.52 -9.25
N PHE A 125 -3.11 21.52 -9.27
CA PHE A 125 -2.39 21.08 -10.45
C PHE A 125 -2.54 19.56 -10.59
N PHE A 126 -2.35 19.09 -11.81
CA PHE A 126 -2.16 17.68 -12.12
C PHE A 126 -0.68 17.45 -12.41
N VAL A 127 -0.14 16.38 -11.85
CA VAL A 127 1.17 15.82 -12.21
C VAL A 127 0.92 14.51 -12.92
N TYR A 128 1.36 14.42 -14.16
CA TYR A 128 1.19 13.25 -15.00
C TYR A 128 2.54 12.67 -15.40
N ILE A 129 2.73 11.37 -15.22
CA ILE A 129 3.91 10.64 -15.73
C ILE A 129 3.47 9.64 -16.80
N HIS A 130 3.95 9.85 -18.03
CA HIS A 130 3.78 8.92 -19.14
C HIS A 130 4.96 7.95 -19.19
N LYS A 131 4.88 6.88 -18.39
CA LYS A 131 5.98 5.94 -18.16
C LYS A 131 6.56 5.32 -19.44
N PRO A 132 5.78 4.85 -20.43
CA PRO A 132 6.35 4.28 -21.66
C PRO A 132 7.19 5.25 -22.49
N LEU A 133 6.90 6.56 -22.42
CA LEU A 133 7.60 7.58 -23.18
C LEU A 133 8.67 8.30 -22.35
N LEU A 134 8.75 8.00 -21.04
CA LEU A 134 9.59 8.73 -20.09
C LEU A 134 9.38 10.24 -20.18
N LYS A 135 8.10 10.64 -20.23
CA LYS A 135 7.69 12.04 -20.26
C LYS A 135 6.78 12.37 -19.09
N TYR A 136 6.68 13.65 -18.76
CA TYR A 136 5.77 14.16 -17.75
C TYR A 136 5.09 15.46 -18.18
N ALA A 137 4.04 15.82 -17.46
CA ALA A 137 3.44 17.14 -17.53
C ALA A 137 2.97 17.61 -16.15
N ILE A 138 3.05 18.92 -15.91
CA ILE A 138 2.43 19.60 -14.77
C ILE A 138 1.54 20.70 -15.33
N PHE A 139 0.24 20.63 -15.06
CA PHE A 139 -0.76 21.49 -15.68
C PHE A 139 -1.95 21.73 -14.77
N LYS A 140 -2.75 22.75 -15.10
CA LYS A 140 -3.91 23.13 -14.30
C LYS A 140 -5.21 22.49 -14.80
N PRO A 141 -6.26 22.41 -13.96
CA PRO A 141 -7.56 21.89 -14.38
C PRO A 141 -8.20 22.65 -15.55
N GLU A 142 -7.93 23.96 -15.70
CA GLU A 142 -8.40 24.77 -16.84
C GLU A 142 -8.01 24.13 -18.18
N TRP A 143 -6.75 23.69 -18.29
CA TRP A 143 -6.22 23.09 -19.51
C TRP A 143 -6.97 21.81 -19.90
N ILE A 144 -7.39 21.01 -18.91
CA ILE A 144 -8.19 19.79 -19.14
C ILE A 144 -9.56 20.16 -19.71
N ILE A 145 -10.22 21.19 -19.18
CA ILE A 145 -11.54 21.61 -19.63
C ILE A 145 -11.47 22.18 -21.05
N GLU A 146 -10.42 22.94 -21.37
CA GLU A 146 -10.22 23.54 -22.69
C GLU A 146 -9.86 22.52 -23.79
N ASN A 147 -9.20 21.42 -23.41
CA ASN A 147 -8.68 20.43 -24.38
C ASN A 147 -9.42 19.11 -24.40
N GLY A 148 -10.24 18.81 -23.37
CA GLY A 148 -10.96 17.55 -23.22
C GLY A 148 -12.46 17.68 -23.42
N GLU A 149 -13.09 16.52 -23.65
CA GLU A 149 -14.53 16.40 -23.81
C GLU A 149 -15.16 15.71 -22.60
N TYR A 150 -16.36 16.12 -22.21
CA TYR A 150 -17.09 15.45 -21.15
C TYR A 150 -17.77 14.20 -21.70
N GLY A 151 -17.34 13.02 -21.25
CA GLY A 151 -17.82 11.75 -21.80
C GLY A 151 -17.82 10.61 -20.79
N MET A 152 -18.60 9.57 -21.11
CA MET A 152 -18.63 8.33 -20.34
C MET A 152 -17.33 7.56 -20.52
N VAL A 153 -16.78 7.05 -19.43
CA VAL A 153 -15.66 6.11 -19.42
C VAL A 153 -16.21 4.77 -18.93
N GLU A 154 -16.44 3.85 -19.87
CA GLU A 154 -17.08 2.56 -19.61
C GLU A 154 -16.34 1.76 -18.51
N ALA A 155 -15.01 1.76 -18.55
CA ALA A 155 -14.18 1.10 -17.55
C ALA A 155 -14.41 1.62 -16.12
N TRP A 156 -14.82 2.89 -15.97
CA TRP A 156 -15.09 3.50 -14.67
C TRP A 156 -16.59 3.54 -14.34
N ARG A 157 -17.47 3.19 -15.30
CA ARG A 157 -18.92 3.37 -15.21
C ARG A 157 -19.31 4.77 -14.74
N SER A 158 -18.54 5.77 -15.17
CA SER A 158 -18.73 7.16 -14.74
C SER A 158 -18.21 8.13 -15.80
N TYR A 159 -18.71 9.36 -15.73
CA TYR A 159 -18.26 10.42 -16.63
C TYR A 159 -16.93 11.02 -16.18
N ALA A 160 -16.08 11.31 -17.17
CA ALA A 160 -14.78 11.95 -17.01
C ALA A 160 -14.63 13.10 -18.01
N PHE A 161 -13.60 13.94 -17.80
CA PHE A 161 -13.04 14.74 -18.88
C PHE A 161 -12.03 13.87 -19.64
N ARG A 162 -12.25 13.68 -20.94
CA ARG A 162 -11.47 12.79 -21.80
C ARG A 162 -10.66 13.64 -22.75
N VAL A 163 -9.34 13.66 -22.61
CA VAL A 163 -8.45 14.46 -23.47
C VAL A 163 -7.91 13.58 -24.59
N PRO A 164 -8.11 13.94 -25.88
CA PRO A 164 -7.56 13.17 -27.00
C PRO A 164 -6.04 13.05 -26.93
N LYS A 165 -5.53 11.89 -27.34
CA LYS A 165 -4.10 11.57 -27.33
C LYS A 165 -3.22 12.66 -27.94
N GLU A 166 -3.58 13.15 -29.13
CA GLU A 166 -2.76 14.09 -29.89
C GLU A 166 -2.63 15.44 -29.18
N LYS A 167 -3.66 15.85 -28.43
CA LYS A 167 -3.61 17.08 -27.62
C LYS A 167 -2.78 16.86 -26.36
N PHE A 168 -2.96 15.73 -25.70
CA PHE A 168 -2.26 15.43 -24.45
C PHE A 168 -0.76 15.21 -24.64
N GLU A 169 -0.36 14.44 -25.64
CA GLU A 169 1.06 14.11 -25.86
C GLU A 169 1.90 15.32 -26.26
N ARG A 170 1.30 16.38 -26.81
CA ARG A 170 1.97 17.66 -27.08
C ARG A 170 2.34 18.43 -25.82
N LEU A 171 1.65 18.18 -24.70
CA LEU A 171 1.94 18.79 -23.41
C LEU A 171 3.14 18.11 -22.71
N LEU A 172 3.41 16.85 -23.06
CA LEU A 172 4.39 16.01 -22.39
C LEU A 172 5.83 16.44 -22.72
N LYS A 173 6.65 16.54 -21.67
CA LYS A 173 8.08 16.89 -21.75
C LYS A 173 8.94 15.68 -21.35
N PRO A 174 10.03 15.38 -22.09
CA PRO A 174 10.95 14.32 -21.73
C PRO A 174 11.69 14.64 -20.42
N ASP A 175 12.02 13.59 -19.67
CA ASP A 175 12.87 13.68 -18.48
C ASP A 175 13.59 12.36 -18.22
N ASP A 176 14.91 12.35 -18.38
CA ASP A 176 15.74 11.15 -18.25
C ASP A 176 15.73 10.57 -16.84
N THR A 177 15.45 11.38 -15.82
CA THR A 177 15.36 10.92 -14.42
C THR A 177 14.16 10.00 -14.18
N LEU A 178 13.15 10.06 -15.06
CA LEU A 178 11.99 9.17 -15.00
C LEU A 178 12.36 7.71 -15.25
N LYS A 179 13.47 7.43 -15.93
CA LYS A 179 13.90 6.05 -16.20
C LYS A 179 14.14 5.28 -14.91
N THR A 180 14.99 5.83 -14.04
CA THR A 180 15.33 5.22 -12.74
C THR A 180 14.12 5.16 -11.82
N LEU A 181 13.31 6.22 -11.80
CA LEU A 181 12.06 6.28 -11.03
C LEU A 181 11.08 5.17 -11.43
N CYS A 182 10.83 5.03 -12.73
CA CYS A 182 9.90 4.04 -13.27
C CYS A 182 10.41 2.61 -13.04
N GLN A 183 11.72 2.36 -13.18
CA GLN A 183 12.33 1.08 -12.87
C GLN A 183 12.17 0.70 -11.40
N ARG A 184 12.31 1.65 -10.48
CA ARG A 184 12.12 1.42 -9.04
C ARG A 184 10.67 1.12 -8.70
N ILE A 185 9.72 1.86 -9.28
CA ILE A 185 8.28 1.59 -9.14
C ILE A 185 7.96 0.17 -9.63
N ASP A 186 8.52 -0.24 -10.77
CA ASP A 186 8.31 -1.57 -11.33
C ASP A 186 8.89 -2.68 -10.48
N ALA A 187 10.12 -2.51 -9.98
CA ALA A 187 10.75 -3.46 -9.08
C ALA A 187 9.88 -3.67 -7.83
N LYS A 188 9.41 -2.58 -7.21
CA LYS A 188 8.54 -2.66 -6.02
C LYS A 188 7.18 -3.26 -6.31
N ASN A 189 6.57 -2.94 -7.46
CA ASN A 189 5.30 -3.56 -7.88
C ASN A 189 5.46 -5.05 -8.16
N PHE A 190 6.59 -5.47 -8.73
CA PHE A 190 6.90 -6.87 -8.94
C PHE A 190 7.08 -7.61 -7.61
N ILE A 191 7.88 -7.05 -6.68
CA ILE A 191 8.04 -7.57 -5.32
C ILE A 191 6.67 -7.69 -4.62
N LEU A 192 5.83 -6.66 -4.72
CA LEU A 192 4.47 -6.65 -4.17
C LEU A 192 3.63 -7.82 -4.68
N ASN A 193 3.64 -8.07 -5.99
CA ASN A 193 2.90 -9.19 -6.57
C ASN A 193 3.51 -10.55 -6.16
N PHE A 194 4.84 -10.66 -6.19
CA PHE A 194 5.56 -11.87 -5.83
C PHE A 194 5.27 -12.32 -4.39
N GLN A 195 5.34 -11.40 -3.43
CA GLN A 195 5.05 -11.73 -2.03
C GLN A 195 3.56 -12.01 -1.81
N HIS A 196 2.67 -11.30 -2.52
CA HIS A 196 1.24 -11.45 -2.32
C HIS A 196 0.72 -12.83 -2.73
N ALA A 197 1.40 -13.48 -3.70
CA ALA A 197 1.10 -14.85 -4.09
C ALA A 197 1.15 -15.84 -2.90
N LEU A 198 1.84 -15.51 -1.80
CA LEU A 198 1.85 -16.32 -0.58
C LEU A 198 0.43 -16.51 0.01
N ILE A 199 -0.44 -15.51 -0.11
CA ILE A 199 -1.82 -15.60 0.36
C ILE A 199 -2.59 -16.62 -0.47
N ASP A 200 -2.46 -16.54 -1.80
CA ASP A 200 -3.14 -17.45 -2.72
C ASP A 200 -2.64 -18.89 -2.53
N ILE A 201 -1.32 -19.08 -2.41
CA ILE A 201 -0.71 -20.38 -2.09
C ILE A 201 -1.29 -20.98 -0.79
N ASN A 202 -1.44 -20.17 0.26
CA ASN A 202 -1.98 -20.64 1.54
C ASN A 202 -3.49 -20.89 1.49
N LYS A 203 -4.25 -20.08 0.75
CA LYS A 203 -5.68 -20.31 0.51
C LYS A 203 -5.90 -21.63 -0.24
N ASP A 204 -5.13 -21.89 -1.29
CA ASP A 204 -5.23 -23.12 -2.07
C ASP A 204 -4.91 -24.34 -1.21
N LYS A 205 -3.81 -24.29 -0.44
CA LYS A 205 -3.42 -25.34 0.51
C LYS A 205 -4.49 -25.64 1.56
N LEU A 206 -5.27 -24.65 1.97
CA LEU A 206 -6.23 -24.76 3.07
C LEU A 206 -7.70 -24.71 2.60
N SER A 207 -7.94 -24.76 1.29
CA SER A 207 -9.25 -24.69 0.66
C SER A 207 -10.22 -25.76 1.18
N TYR A 208 -9.75 -27.00 1.35
CA TYR A 208 -10.54 -28.10 1.90
C TYR A 208 -11.00 -27.84 3.35
N LEU A 209 -10.15 -27.22 4.18
CA LEU A 209 -10.51 -26.84 5.55
C LEU A 209 -11.47 -25.67 5.57
N LEU A 210 -11.26 -24.67 4.71
CA LEU A 210 -12.16 -23.53 4.57
C LEU A 210 -13.58 -23.99 4.21
N GLN A 211 -13.69 -24.92 3.24
CA GLN A 211 -14.97 -25.50 2.83
C GLN A 211 -15.64 -26.25 3.98
N GLY A 212 -14.91 -27.12 4.68
CA GLY A 212 -15.46 -27.88 5.82
C GLY A 212 -15.97 -26.99 6.96
N VAL A 213 -15.30 -25.88 7.28
CA VAL A 213 -15.75 -24.95 8.32
C VAL A 213 -17.01 -24.18 7.91
N ILE A 214 -17.16 -23.85 6.63
CA ILE A 214 -18.36 -23.20 6.08
C ILE A 214 -19.54 -24.17 6.16
N ASP A 215 -19.35 -25.41 5.73
CA ASP A 215 -20.42 -26.41 5.62
C ASP A 215 -20.94 -26.87 6.98
N GLU A 216 -20.07 -27.01 7.98
CA GLU A 216 -20.46 -27.51 9.30
C GLU A 216 -20.94 -26.41 10.27
N ASN A 217 -20.89 -25.13 9.87
CA ASN A 217 -21.20 -23.96 10.70
C ASN A 217 -20.56 -24.01 12.11
N LYS A 218 -19.44 -24.73 12.26
CA LYS A 218 -18.74 -24.96 13.54
C LYS A 218 -18.09 -23.66 13.98
N ILE A 219 -18.77 -22.93 14.85
CA ILE A 219 -18.27 -21.67 15.41
C ILE A 219 -17.10 -21.95 16.36
N VAL A 220 -15.89 -21.65 15.89
CA VAL A 220 -14.78 -20.93 16.57
C VAL A 220 -14.70 -21.12 18.10
N LYS A 221 -14.50 -22.36 18.55
CA LYS A 221 -13.99 -22.70 19.89
C LYS A 221 -12.67 -23.47 19.82
N ILE A 222 -11.95 -23.36 18.70
CA ILE A 222 -10.68 -24.05 18.51
C ILE A 222 -9.61 -23.26 19.28
N ILE A 223 -9.04 -23.88 20.31
CA ILE A 223 -7.82 -23.40 20.95
C ILE A 223 -6.66 -23.99 20.13
N PRO A 224 -5.90 -23.17 19.39
CA PRO A 224 -4.75 -23.64 18.63
C PRO A 224 -3.68 -24.21 19.58
N LYS A 225 -3.10 -25.36 19.20
CA LYS A 225 -2.11 -26.08 20.03
C LYS A 225 -0.66 -25.74 19.69
N ASP A 226 -0.44 -25.30 18.46
CA ASP A 226 0.87 -24.95 17.89
C ASP A 226 0.70 -23.78 16.92
N LEU A 227 1.82 -23.25 16.41
CA LEU A 227 1.84 -22.12 15.49
C LEU A 227 1.09 -22.39 14.19
N ASP A 228 1.21 -23.59 13.63
CA ASP A 228 0.58 -23.95 12.36
C ASP A 228 -0.95 -23.99 12.50
N SER A 229 -1.45 -24.59 13.58
CA SER A 229 -2.87 -24.56 13.95
C SER A 229 -3.35 -23.14 14.23
N PHE A 230 -2.54 -22.31 14.90
CA PHE A 230 -2.86 -20.91 15.16
C PHE A 230 -3.05 -20.13 13.86
N PHE A 231 -2.09 -20.26 12.93
CA PHE A 231 -2.13 -19.65 11.62
C PHE A 231 -3.37 -20.09 10.82
N LYS A 232 -3.65 -21.39 10.75
CA LYS A 232 -4.83 -21.93 10.07
C LYS A 232 -6.12 -21.33 10.62
N VAL A 233 -6.26 -21.23 11.94
CA VAL A 233 -7.45 -20.63 12.56
C VAL A 233 -7.55 -19.14 12.23
N CYS A 234 -6.47 -18.37 12.34
CA CYS A 234 -6.48 -16.95 11.95
C CYS A 234 -6.86 -16.76 10.48
N LEU A 235 -6.30 -17.56 9.58
CA LEU A 235 -6.64 -17.52 8.14
C LEU A 235 -8.11 -17.82 7.90
N ILE A 236 -8.66 -18.86 8.52
CA ILE A 236 -10.09 -19.22 8.40
C ILE A 236 -10.97 -18.07 8.91
N LEU A 237 -10.65 -17.51 10.08
CA LEU A 237 -11.42 -16.41 10.65
C LEU A 237 -11.38 -15.16 9.79
N ASP A 238 -10.23 -14.84 9.20
CA ASP A 238 -10.07 -13.70 8.30
C ASP A 238 -10.93 -13.86 7.04
N ASN A 239 -10.92 -15.05 6.41
CA ASN A 239 -11.76 -15.33 5.24
C ASN A 239 -13.26 -15.34 5.56
N LEU A 240 -13.65 -15.73 6.77
CA LEU A 240 -15.04 -15.65 7.25
C LEU A 240 -15.42 -14.27 7.79
N ASN A 241 -14.48 -13.31 7.82
CA ASN A 241 -14.61 -12.00 8.46
C ASN A 241 -15.13 -12.10 9.91
N LYS A 242 -14.62 -13.08 10.67
CA LYS A 242 -14.93 -13.33 12.09
C LYS A 242 -13.77 -12.91 12.97
N ILE A 243 -14.07 -12.57 14.22
CA ILE A 243 -13.07 -12.15 15.23
C ILE A 243 -13.07 -13.20 16.35
N PRO A 244 -11.89 -13.71 16.79
CA PRO A 244 -11.84 -14.64 17.90
C PRO A 244 -12.25 -13.95 19.22
N ARG A 245 -12.83 -14.72 20.14
CA ARG A 245 -13.06 -14.22 21.51
C ARG A 245 -11.70 -13.99 22.20
N ASN A 246 -11.58 -12.89 22.95
CA ASN A 246 -10.34 -12.49 23.63
C ASN A 246 -9.15 -12.29 22.68
N ALA A 247 -9.35 -11.61 21.55
CA ALA A 247 -8.31 -11.37 20.54
C ALA A 247 -7.04 -10.69 21.10
N ASN A 248 -7.12 -9.88 22.16
CA ASN A 248 -5.95 -9.36 22.86
C ASN A 248 -5.06 -10.47 23.46
N LEU A 249 -5.67 -11.46 24.13
CA LEU A 249 -4.93 -12.59 24.68
C LEU A 249 -4.29 -13.44 23.56
N TRP A 250 -5.00 -13.59 22.45
CA TRP A 250 -4.48 -14.27 21.26
C TRP A 250 -3.26 -13.54 20.69
N LEU A 251 -3.27 -12.19 20.70
CA LEU A 251 -2.12 -11.40 20.30
C LEU A 251 -0.93 -11.69 21.21
N ILE A 252 -1.10 -11.65 22.53
CA ILE A 252 0.00 -11.95 23.46
C ILE A 252 0.52 -13.38 23.28
N TYR A 253 -0.38 -14.34 23.06
CA TYR A 253 0.01 -15.74 22.83
C TYR A 253 0.81 -15.91 21.53
N ILE A 254 0.42 -15.28 20.42
CA ILE A 254 1.19 -15.40 19.17
C ILE A 254 2.59 -14.76 19.31
N LEU A 255 2.71 -13.68 20.08
CA LEU A 255 4.01 -13.04 20.37
C LEU A 255 4.98 -13.97 21.12
N SER A 256 4.47 -14.98 21.85
CA SER A 256 5.30 -15.95 22.58
C SER A 256 6.04 -16.94 21.67
N TYR A 257 5.60 -17.11 20.41
CA TYR A 257 6.30 -17.96 19.43
C TYR A 257 7.56 -17.30 18.85
N ILE A 258 7.77 -16.00 19.08
CA ILE A 258 8.92 -15.26 18.56
C ILE A 258 10.15 -15.58 19.41
N SER A 259 11.13 -16.25 18.79
CA SER A 259 12.42 -16.64 19.36
C SER A 259 13.56 -16.41 18.37
N GLU A 260 14.82 -16.43 18.81
CA GLU A 260 15.97 -16.05 17.96
C GLU A 260 16.25 -16.99 16.78
N ASN A 261 15.88 -18.28 16.86
CA ASN A 261 16.17 -19.31 15.85
C ASN A 261 14.96 -19.67 14.98
N ILE A 262 13.95 -18.80 14.93
CA ILE A 262 12.74 -19.02 14.14
C ILE A 262 13.03 -18.88 12.64
N CYS A 263 12.45 -19.75 11.82
CA CYS A 263 12.61 -19.71 10.36
C CYS A 263 11.68 -18.66 9.71
N LEU A 264 11.98 -18.28 8.47
CA LEU A 264 11.21 -17.27 7.73
C LEU A 264 9.76 -17.71 7.47
N GLU A 265 9.52 -18.99 7.22
CA GLU A 265 8.16 -19.52 7.08
C GLU A 265 7.33 -19.23 8.34
N ASP A 266 7.85 -19.57 9.52
CA ASP A 266 7.18 -19.37 10.80
C ASP A 266 7.03 -17.88 11.14
N ILE A 267 8.03 -17.06 10.83
CA ILE A 267 7.92 -15.59 10.92
C ILE A 267 6.73 -15.08 10.09
N SER A 268 6.58 -15.57 8.85
CA SER A 268 5.49 -15.13 7.97
C SER A 268 4.12 -15.50 8.53
N LYS A 269 3.99 -16.69 9.14
CA LYS A 269 2.77 -17.14 9.84
C LYS A 269 2.46 -16.26 11.05
N ILE A 270 3.46 -15.97 11.88
CA ILE A 270 3.33 -15.09 13.05
C ILE A 270 2.88 -13.69 12.63
N ILE A 271 3.54 -13.09 11.64
CA ILE A 271 3.23 -11.72 11.21
C ILE A 271 1.84 -11.64 10.56
N TYR A 272 1.42 -12.66 9.80
CA TYR A 272 0.05 -12.76 9.32
C TYR A 272 -0.96 -12.70 10.48
N CYS A 273 -0.72 -13.51 11.52
CA CYS A 273 -1.60 -13.59 12.68
C CYS A 273 -1.60 -12.28 13.48
N ILE A 274 -0.44 -11.63 13.64
CA ILE A 274 -0.33 -10.31 14.27
C ILE A 274 -1.14 -9.29 13.49
N ASP A 275 -0.95 -9.18 12.17
CA ASP A 275 -1.68 -8.23 11.31
C ASP A 275 -3.20 -8.44 11.40
N PHE A 276 -3.64 -9.70 11.29
CA PHE A 276 -5.04 -10.06 11.44
C PHE A 276 -5.60 -9.63 12.80
N LEU A 277 -5.00 -10.08 13.91
CA LEU A 277 -5.50 -9.80 15.27
C LEU A 277 -5.44 -8.30 15.59
N TYR A 278 -4.31 -7.66 15.28
CA TYR A 278 -4.07 -6.25 15.52
C TYR A 278 -5.14 -5.37 14.87
N SER A 279 -5.60 -5.71 13.65
CA SER A 279 -6.66 -4.95 12.96
C SER A 279 -8.03 -4.97 13.68
N LYS A 280 -8.23 -5.87 14.66
CA LYS A 280 -9.53 -6.13 15.28
C LYS A 280 -9.65 -5.66 16.73
N ILE A 281 -8.57 -5.15 17.33
CA ILE A 281 -8.49 -4.85 18.76
C ILE A 281 -7.90 -3.48 19.04
N GLU A 282 -8.23 -2.89 20.20
CA GLU A 282 -7.48 -1.75 20.74
C GLU A 282 -6.54 -2.25 21.84
N LEU A 283 -5.27 -1.88 21.73
CA LEU A 283 -4.20 -2.26 22.65
C LEU A 283 -4.07 -1.29 23.83
N GLN A 284 -3.81 -1.86 25.00
CA GLN A 284 -3.37 -1.17 26.20
C GLN A 284 -1.87 -0.88 26.18
N ARG A 285 -1.41 0.01 27.06
CA ARG A 285 -0.01 0.48 27.07
C ARG A 285 1.02 -0.64 27.20
N ASN A 286 0.78 -1.61 28.07
CA ASN A 286 1.65 -2.78 28.25
C ASN A 286 1.69 -3.68 27.01
N GLU A 287 0.53 -3.90 26.36
CA GLU A 287 0.44 -4.68 25.12
C GLU A 287 1.18 -3.99 23.97
N ILE A 288 1.05 -2.66 23.88
CA ILE A 288 1.82 -1.83 22.93
C ILE A 288 3.31 -1.99 23.16
N THR A 289 3.78 -1.87 24.41
CA THR A 289 5.21 -2.02 24.73
C THR A 289 5.73 -3.39 24.31
N GLN A 290 5.00 -4.47 24.62
CA GLN A 290 5.38 -5.82 24.22
C GLN A 290 5.42 -5.97 22.69
N LEU A 291 4.42 -5.45 21.99
CA LEU A 291 4.36 -5.51 20.54
C LEU A 291 5.52 -4.72 19.89
N VAL A 292 5.85 -3.53 20.39
CA VAL A 292 7.01 -2.75 19.90
C VAL A 292 8.32 -3.53 20.06
N ILE A 293 8.53 -4.17 21.21
CA ILE A 293 9.73 -5.00 21.46
C ILE A 293 9.80 -6.13 20.43
N LYS A 294 8.69 -6.85 20.23
CA LYS A 294 8.64 -7.99 19.31
C LYS A 294 8.76 -7.59 17.84
N ILE A 295 8.22 -6.43 17.44
CA ILE A 295 8.44 -5.87 16.10
C ILE A 295 9.93 -5.61 15.86
N LYS A 296 10.63 -4.99 16.81
CA LYS A 296 12.08 -4.75 16.70
C LYS A 296 12.86 -6.06 16.58
N GLU A 297 12.49 -7.06 17.38
CA GLU A 297 13.10 -8.39 17.35
C GLU A 297 12.91 -9.07 15.98
N LEU A 298 11.69 -9.11 15.47
CA LEU A 298 11.37 -9.68 14.16
C LEU A 298 12.13 -8.99 13.02
N LYS A 299 12.19 -7.65 13.04
CA LYS A 299 12.96 -6.89 12.03
C LYS A 299 14.44 -7.29 12.06
N ARG A 300 15.05 -7.29 13.24
CA ARG A 300 16.46 -7.70 13.40
C ARG A 300 16.70 -9.11 12.87
N ILE A 301 15.81 -10.06 13.17
CA ILE A 301 15.95 -11.44 12.68
C ILE A 301 15.87 -11.45 11.16
N ILE A 302 14.86 -10.83 10.55
CA ILE A 302 14.72 -10.79 9.08
C ILE A 302 15.93 -10.12 8.42
N ASP A 303 16.40 -8.98 8.97
CA ASP A 303 17.55 -8.24 8.43
C ASP A 303 18.82 -9.10 8.42
N ASN A 304 19.05 -9.89 9.47
CA ASN A 304 20.21 -10.78 9.59
C ASN A 304 20.18 -11.97 8.61
N LEU A 305 19.02 -12.28 8.03
CA LEU A 305 18.84 -13.40 7.10
C LEU A 305 19.03 -12.99 5.64
N TYR A 306 19.22 -11.70 5.37
CA TYR A 306 19.48 -11.16 4.04
C TYR A 306 20.85 -11.59 3.51
N GLN A 307 20.91 -11.96 2.23
CA GLN A 307 22.11 -12.46 1.58
C GLN A 307 22.64 -11.46 0.53
N PRO A 308 23.96 -11.46 0.24
CA PRO A 308 24.57 -10.53 -0.72
C PRO A 308 24.03 -10.60 -2.15
N ASP A 309 23.41 -11.72 -2.52
CA ASP A 309 22.78 -11.98 -3.82
C ASP A 309 21.35 -11.41 -3.95
N GLY A 310 20.79 -10.86 -2.86
CA GLY A 310 19.43 -10.34 -2.83
C GLY A 310 18.39 -11.31 -2.28
N SER A 311 18.78 -12.53 -1.90
CA SER A 311 17.88 -13.51 -1.30
C SER A 311 17.78 -13.34 0.22
N TYR A 312 16.80 -14.02 0.82
CA TYR A 312 16.75 -14.26 2.26
C TYR A 312 16.86 -15.75 2.52
N ARG A 313 17.53 -16.14 3.61
CA ARG A 313 17.75 -17.55 3.93
C ARG A 313 17.87 -17.80 5.43
N SER A 314 16.93 -18.57 5.98
CA SER A 314 16.96 -19.12 7.34
C SER A 314 17.17 -20.63 7.40
N SER A 315 16.94 -21.32 6.29
CA SER A 315 17.11 -22.76 6.17
C SER A 315 18.03 -23.13 5.01
N LEU A 316 18.81 -24.21 5.19
CA LEU A 316 19.61 -24.78 4.11
C LEU A 316 18.78 -25.64 3.15
N THR A 317 17.64 -26.17 3.61
CA THR A 317 16.80 -27.12 2.86
C THR A 317 15.64 -26.45 2.12
N SER A 318 15.22 -25.26 2.56
CA SER A 318 14.16 -24.49 1.90
C SER A 318 14.65 -23.82 0.61
N SER A 319 13.73 -23.66 -0.35
CA SER A 319 14.01 -22.90 -1.57
C SER A 319 14.34 -21.44 -1.23
N PRO A 320 15.43 -20.86 -1.76
CA PRO A 320 15.76 -19.45 -1.57
C PRO A 320 14.65 -18.50 -2.05
N LEU A 321 13.88 -18.88 -3.08
CA LEU A 321 12.75 -18.09 -3.56
C LEU A 321 11.58 -18.11 -2.57
N ASP A 322 11.32 -19.24 -1.91
CA ASP A 322 10.27 -19.34 -0.91
C ASP A 322 10.62 -18.57 0.35
N GLU A 323 11.85 -18.73 0.84
CA GLU A 323 12.40 -17.97 1.97
C GLU A 323 12.34 -16.45 1.70
N THR A 324 12.75 -16.04 0.49
CA THR A 324 12.64 -14.64 0.05
C THR A 324 11.18 -14.17 0.02
N ARG A 325 10.23 -15.00 -0.43
CA ARG A 325 8.81 -14.66 -0.40
C ARG A 325 8.29 -14.44 1.02
N TYR A 326 8.66 -15.32 1.95
CA TYR A 326 8.30 -15.20 3.36
C TYR A 326 8.86 -13.93 4.00
N ALA A 327 10.12 -13.58 3.71
CA ALA A 327 10.74 -12.35 4.20
C ALA A 327 10.04 -11.10 3.64
N LEU A 328 9.78 -11.06 2.33
CA LEU A 328 9.15 -9.91 1.68
C LEU A 328 7.70 -9.69 2.12
N PHE A 329 6.97 -10.78 2.35
CA PHE A 329 5.63 -10.74 2.93
C PHE A 329 5.67 -10.14 4.34
N SER A 330 6.58 -10.65 5.17
CA SER A 330 6.81 -10.21 6.55
C SER A 330 7.19 -8.73 6.64
N ILE A 331 8.15 -8.28 5.83
CA ILE A 331 8.57 -6.86 5.75
C ILE A 331 7.38 -5.98 5.39
N SER A 332 6.59 -6.39 4.39
CA SER A 332 5.44 -5.62 3.92
C SER A 332 4.40 -5.35 5.03
N LEU A 333 4.12 -6.36 5.85
CA LEU A 333 3.15 -6.25 6.95
C LEU A 333 3.74 -5.54 8.17
N LEU A 334 5.02 -5.75 8.49
CA LEU A 334 5.69 -5.03 9.57
C LEU A 334 5.77 -3.53 9.29
N GLU A 335 6.02 -3.12 8.05
CA GLU A 335 6.01 -1.71 7.66
C GLU A 335 4.63 -1.08 7.86
N ASP A 336 3.56 -1.78 7.47
CA ASP A 336 2.19 -1.31 7.69
C ASP A 336 1.87 -1.20 9.18
N LEU A 337 2.26 -2.19 9.97
CA LEU A 337 2.01 -2.24 11.41
C LEU A 337 2.79 -1.14 12.17
N ILE A 338 4.08 -0.95 11.83
CA ILE A 338 4.92 0.09 12.42
C ILE A 338 4.29 1.45 12.20
N GLN A 339 3.89 1.69 10.96
CA GLN A 339 3.16 2.87 10.61
C GLN A 339 1.91 2.92 11.49
N ASP A 340 0.95 2.01 11.38
CA ASP A 340 -0.32 2.02 12.13
C ASP A 340 -0.16 2.39 13.62
N MET A 341 0.85 1.81 14.26
CA MET A 341 1.18 2.12 15.64
C MET A 341 1.63 3.57 15.86
N ILE A 342 2.49 4.14 15.02
CA ILE A 342 2.96 5.53 15.15
C ILE A 342 1.80 6.53 15.12
N PHE A 343 0.79 6.37 14.26
CA PHE A 343 -0.34 7.32 14.20
C PHE A 343 -1.37 7.09 15.29
N TYR A 344 -1.80 5.84 15.52
CA TYR A 344 -2.91 5.59 16.45
C TYR A 344 -2.45 5.53 17.91
N TYR A 345 -1.18 5.22 18.15
CA TYR A 345 -0.61 5.10 19.50
C TYR A 345 0.50 6.11 19.79
N SER A 346 0.79 7.03 18.86
CA SER A 346 1.79 8.09 19.03
C SER A 346 3.15 7.54 19.49
N ILE A 347 3.57 6.42 18.90
CA ILE A 347 4.84 5.78 19.27
C ILE A 347 6.00 6.73 18.95
N PRO A 348 6.90 7.00 19.91
CA PRO A 348 8.06 7.85 19.67
C PRO A 348 8.95 7.32 18.53
N SER A 349 9.53 8.23 17.75
CA SER A 349 10.42 7.88 16.62
C SER A 349 11.70 7.15 17.04
N LYS A 350 12.13 7.33 18.31
CA LYS A 350 13.22 6.55 18.92
C LYS A 350 12.88 5.07 19.09
N ASP A 351 11.59 4.74 19.19
CA ASP A 351 11.10 3.38 19.38
C ASP A 351 10.74 2.75 18.05
N LEU A 352 9.97 3.43 17.20
CA LEU A 352 9.72 2.98 15.84
C LEU A 352 9.93 4.13 14.87
N LYS A 353 10.83 3.94 13.90
CA LYS A 353 11.07 4.94 12.85
C LYS A 353 9.87 4.94 11.87
N PRO A 354 9.33 6.12 11.51
CA PRO A 354 8.32 6.21 10.47
C PRO A 354 8.81 5.66 9.14
N ILE A 355 7.97 4.87 8.46
CA ILE A 355 8.26 4.29 7.14
C ILE A 355 7.89 5.28 6.03
N SER A 356 8.87 5.76 5.28
CA SER A 356 8.63 6.80 4.27
C SER A 356 8.30 6.23 2.88
N LYS A 357 8.72 4.99 2.60
CA LYS A 357 8.50 4.29 1.32
C LYS A 357 8.08 2.84 1.58
N ILE A 358 7.26 2.25 0.70
CA ILE A 358 6.98 0.81 0.76
C ILE A 358 8.26 0.05 0.40
N TYR A 359 8.58 -1.02 1.14
CA TYR A 359 9.82 -1.77 1.03
C TYR A 359 11.07 -0.93 1.33
N GLU A 360 10.96 -0.02 2.29
CA GLU A 360 12.10 0.76 2.80
C GLU A 360 13.10 -0.13 3.56
N ASN A 361 12.63 -1.21 4.20
CA ASN A 361 13.47 -2.13 4.97
C ASN A 361 14.05 -3.29 4.14
N ILE A 362 13.93 -3.27 2.81
CA ILE A 362 14.68 -4.18 1.95
C ILE A 362 16.07 -3.57 1.71
N PRO A 363 17.18 -4.24 2.04
CA PRO A 363 18.53 -3.66 1.92
C PRO A 363 18.89 -3.25 0.48
N ASP A 364 18.59 -4.09 -0.51
CA ASP A 364 18.77 -3.78 -1.93
C ASP A 364 17.59 -4.30 -2.75
N ILE A 365 16.70 -3.38 -3.11
CA ILE A 365 15.50 -3.65 -3.90
C ILE A 365 15.86 -4.17 -5.30
N GLU A 366 16.92 -3.65 -5.92
CA GLU A 366 17.28 -4.01 -7.29
C GLU A 366 17.84 -5.42 -7.37
N LYS A 367 18.72 -5.80 -6.45
CA LYS A 367 19.22 -7.19 -6.35
C LYS A 367 18.09 -8.16 -6.07
N THR A 368 17.25 -7.85 -5.08
CA THR A 368 16.10 -8.68 -4.73
C THR A 368 15.17 -8.86 -5.93
N TYR A 369 14.86 -7.77 -6.64
CA TYR A 369 14.06 -7.80 -7.85
C TYR A 369 14.69 -8.65 -8.98
N LYS A 370 16.01 -8.52 -9.21
CA LYS A 370 16.72 -9.33 -10.21
C LYS A 370 16.66 -10.81 -9.87
N LEU A 371 16.85 -11.17 -8.60
CA LEU A 371 16.78 -12.57 -8.14
C LEU A 371 15.40 -13.18 -8.40
N ILE A 372 14.32 -12.53 -7.95
CA ILE A 372 12.96 -13.11 -8.04
C ILE A 372 12.36 -13.08 -9.45
N ARG A 373 13.04 -12.40 -10.40
CA ARG A 373 12.65 -12.33 -11.80
C ARG A 373 13.34 -13.40 -12.66
N GLN A 374 14.46 -13.95 -12.20
CA GLN A 374 15.11 -15.11 -12.82
C GLN A 374 14.19 -16.33 -12.72
#